data_AF-A0A522N1X8-F1
#
_entry.id   AF-A0A522N1X8-F1
#
_cell.length_a   1.000
_cell.length_b   1.000
_cell.length_c   1.000
_cell.angle_alpha   90.00
_cell.angle_beta   90.00
_cell.angle_gamma   90.00
#
_symmetry.space_group_name_H-M   'P 1'
#
loop_
_entity.id
_entity.type
_entity.pdbx_description
1 polymer ?
#
loop_
_entity_poly.entity_id
_entity_poly.type
_entity_poly.pdbx_seq_one_letter_code
_entity_poly.pdbx_strand_id
1 'polypeptide(L)'
;MKRFTIVALALLCAFTELPAQAKQPAQQADPPRLAPADEYFGRLKMSPIGIGNQIHDLGLLLKYNPAGYAGQLGRARMTEDALMDWRARYPSDTWLAKDAYLMARVDAMFYDHESHSRAWSLMTWVAQRFPHTPFGANAKGEVRHGHIVPLYAMPATPPTPTPTPTQTPTPAASPAP
;
A
#
# COMPACT_ATOMS: atom_id res chain seq x y z
N MET A 1 16.12 -48.20 -56.49
CA MET A 1 16.94 -47.06 -56.02
C MET A 1 16.17 -46.31 -54.95
N LYS A 2 16.86 -45.96 -53.85
CA LYS A 2 16.48 -45.09 -52.71
C LYS A 2 15.31 -45.53 -51.81
N ARG A 3 15.71 -46.08 -50.66
CA ARG A 3 14.90 -46.24 -49.44
C ARG A 3 14.70 -44.86 -48.81
N PHE A 4 13.46 -44.48 -48.52
CA PHE A 4 13.15 -43.34 -47.66
C PHE A 4 12.46 -43.87 -46.40
N THR A 5 13.24 -43.94 -45.32
CA THR A 5 12.76 -44.24 -43.97
C THR A 5 12.06 -43.00 -43.43
N ILE A 6 10.73 -43.07 -43.27
CA ILE A 6 9.95 -42.02 -42.59
C ILE A 6 10.08 -42.29 -41.10
N VAL A 7 10.82 -41.45 -40.39
CA VAL A 7 10.82 -41.40 -38.93
C VAL A 7 9.59 -40.59 -38.51
N ALA A 8 8.55 -41.28 -38.04
CA ALA A 8 7.40 -40.65 -37.40
C ALA A 8 7.83 -40.15 -36.02
N LEU A 9 8.06 -38.84 -35.91
CA LEU A 9 8.29 -38.17 -34.64
C LEU A 9 6.93 -37.99 -33.94
N ALA A 10 6.61 -38.90 -33.03
CA ALA A 10 5.44 -38.78 -32.17
C ALA A 10 5.67 -37.61 -31.19
N LEU A 11 5.05 -36.47 -31.46
CA LEU A 11 4.93 -35.36 -30.52
C LEU A 11 3.98 -35.81 -29.40
N LEU A 12 4.54 -36.29 -28.29
CA LEU A 12 3.79 -36.51 -27.05
C LEU A 12 3.34 -35.14 -26.53
N CYS A 13 2.08 -34.79 -26.78
CA CYS A 13 1.38 -33.73 -26.06
C CYS A 13 1.19 -34.18 -24.60
N ALA A 14 2.21 -33.93 -23.77
CA ALA A 14 2.03 -33.94 -22.33
C ALA A 14 1.19 -32.71 -21.96
N PHE A 15 -0.13 -32.88 -21.89
CA PHE A 15 -1.00 -31.96 -21.17
C PHE A 15 -0.65 -32.10 -19.68
N THR A 16 0.25 -31.26 -19.18
CA THR A 16 0.32 -30.99 -17.74
C THR A 16 -0.99 -30.33 -17.36
N GLU A 17 -1.90 -31.11 -16.77
CA GLU A 17 -3.06 -30.60 -16.04
C GLU A 17 -2.54 -29.58 -15.01
N LEU A 18 -2.84 -28.30 -15.24
CA LEU A 18 -2.66 -27.27 -14.24
C LEU A 18 -3.45 -27.72 -13.01
N PRO A 19 -2.82 -27.83 -11.82
CA PRO A 19 -3.55 -28.21 -10.62
C PRO A 19 -4.68 -27.20 -10.42
N ALA A 20 -5.91 -27.71 -10.36
CA ALA A 20 -7.07 -26.91 -9.99
C ALA A 20 -6.73 -26.18 -8.68
N GLN A 21 -6.66 -24.85 -8.75
CA GLN A 21 -6.30 -24.00 -7.64
C GLN A 21 -7.31 -24.26 -6.52
N ALA A 22 -6.90 -25.05 -5.53
CA ALA A 22 -7.73 -25.40 -4.41
C ALA A 22 -8.23 -24.10 -3.77
N LYS A 23 -9.55 -23.95 -3.72
CA LYS A 23 -10.21 -22.82 -3.08
C LYS A 23 -9.78 -22.84 -1.62
N GLN A 24 -8.77 -22.02 -1.27
CA GLN A 24 -8.31 -21.91 0.11
C GLN A 24 -9.54 -21.66 0.99
N PRO A 25 -9.73 -22.47 2.05
CA PRO A 25 -10.85 -22.25 2.95
C PRO A 25 -10.75 -20.81 3.45
N ALA A 26 -11.85 -20.07 3.31
CA ALA A 26 -11.95 -18.73 3.87
C ALA A 26 -11.57 -18.85 5.35
N GLN A 27 -10.51 -18.14 5.76
CA GLN A 27 -9.95 -18.21 7.10
C GLN A 27 -11.10 -17.93 8.08
N GLN A 28 -11.48 -18.97 8.83
CA GLN A 28 -12.64 -18.94 9.71
C GLN A 28 -12.42 -17.81 10.72
N ALA A 29 -13.35 -16.85 10.76
CA ALA A 29 -13.16 -15.65 11.56
C ALA A 29 -13.13 -16.01 13.05
N ASP A 30 -12.02 -15.73 13.72
CA ASP A 30 -11.95 -15.76 15.18
C ASP A 30 -13.11 -14.98 15.79
N PRO A 31 -13.63 -15.39 16.97
CA PRO A 31 -14.66 -14.63 17.66
C PRO A 31 -14.20 -13.18 17.84
N PRO A 32 -15.09 -12.17 17.63
CA PRO A 32 -14.71 -10.78 17.62
C PRO A 32 -14.12 -10.36 18.97
N ARG A 33 -12.80 -10.24 19.01
CA ARG A 33 -12.05 -9.65 20.12
C ARG A 33 -11.73 -8.20 19.78
N LEU A 34 -12.37 -7.28 20.49
CA LEU A 34 -12.12 -5.85 20.37
C LEU A 34 -10.87 -5.48 21.17
N ALA A 35 -10.07 -4.56 20.62
CA ALA A 35 -9.00 -3.93 21.36
C ALA A 35 -9.59 -3.06 22.48
N PRO A 36 -9.05 -3.14 23.71
CA PRO A 36 -9.35 -2.16 24.75
C PRO A 36 -9.00 -0.74 24.30
N ALA A 37 -9.81 0.24 24.69
CA ALA A 37 -9.57 1.64 24.32
C ALA A 37 -8.26 2.20 24.91
N ASP A 38 -7.82 1.66 26.06
CA ASP A 38 -6.61 2.05 26.76
C ASP A 38 -5.35 1.33 26.27
N GLU A 39 -5.47 0.44 25.28
CA GLU A 39 -4.32 -0.23 24.69
C GLU A 39 -3.71 0.61 23.57
N TYR A 40 -2.38 0.62 23.51
CA TYR A 40 -1.61 1.47 22.60
C TYR A 40 -0.80 0.65 21.61
N PHE A 41 -0.78 1.13 20.36
CA PHE A 41 -0.20 0.42 19.22
C PHE A 41 0.87 1.24 18.50
N GLY A 42 1.83 0.51 17.91
CA GLY A 42 2.93 1.04 17.13
C GLY A 42 3.88 1.93 17.92
N ARG A 43 4.77 2.60 17.17
CA ARG A 43 5.79 3.49 17.74
C ARG A 43 5.21 4.77 18.34
N LEU A 44 4.10 5.27 17.78
CA LEU A 44 3.43 6.47 18.30
C LEU A 44 2.53 6.21 19.50
N LYS A 45 2.42 4.96 19.98
CA LYS A 45 1.52 4.59 21.09
C LYS A 45 0.13 5.19 20.88
N MET A 46 -0.49 4.83 19.77
CA MET A 46 -1.84 5.31 19.42
C MET A 46 -2.89 4.31 19.89
N SER A 47 -4.00 4.81 20.44
CA SER A 47 -5.18 3.98 20.71
C SER A 47 -5.97 3.69 19.43
N PRO A 48 -6.90 2.71 19.41
CA PRO A 48 -7.75 2.44 18.25
C PRO A 48 -8.50 3.68 17.74
N ILE A 49 -9.05 4.48 18.67
CA ILE A 49 -9.72 5.75 18.36
C ILE A 49 -8.73 6.75 17.77
N GLY A 50 -7.54 6.86 18.36
CA GLY A 50 -6.49 7.76 17.88
C GLY A 50 -6.03 7.41 16.46
N ILE A 51 -5.90 6.12 16.15
CA ILE A 51 -5.57 5.63 14.80
C ILE A 51 -6.66 6.07 13.81
N GLY A 52 -7.94 5.80 14.10
CA GLY A 52 -9.05 6.17 13.23
C GLY A 52 -9.14 7.68 12.97
N ASN A 53 -8.96 8.51 14.01
CA ASN A 53 -8.95 9.97 13.87
C ASN A 53 -7.78 10.44 12.99
N GLN A 54 -6.59 9.90 13.21
CA GLN A 54 -5.41 10.30 12.46
C GLN A 54 -5.52 9.93 10.97
N ILE A 55 -6.09 8.76 10.66
CA ILE A 55 -6.37 8.33 9.28
C ILE A 55 -7.37 9.30 8.62
N HIS A 56 -8.43 9.67 9.33
CA HIS A 56 -9.41 10.63 8.84
C HIS A 56 -8.78 11.99 8.52
N ASP A 57 -7.99 12.53 9.45
CA ASP A 57 -7.33 13.82 9.29
C ASP A 57 -6.34 13.81 8.12
N LEU A 58 -5.55 12.74 7.97
CA LEU A 58 -4.67 12.55 6.82
C LEU A 58 -5.45 12.55 5.50
N GLY A 59 -6.56 11.81 5.44
CA GLY A 59 -7.42 11.78 4.26
C GLY A 59 -7.99 13.15 3.90
N LEU A 60 -8.43 13.94 4.89
CA LEU A 60 -8.90 15.31 4.65
C LEU A 60 -7.78 16.23 4.17
N LEU A 61 -6.62 16.19 4.82
CA LEU A 61 -5.47 17.01 4.46
C LEU A 61 -5.01 16.74 3.03
N LEU A 62 -4.87 15.46 2.65
CA LEU A 62 -4.44 15.08 1.30
C LEU A 62 -5.50 15.41 0.26
N LYS A 63 -6.79 15.34 0.61
CA LYS A 63 -7.90 15.66 -0.31
C LYS A 63 -7.95 17.15 -0.64
N TYR A 64 -7.79 18.01 0.38
CA TYR A 64 -7.92 19.46 0.21
C TYR A 64 -6.58 20.18 -0.05
N ASN A 65 -5.45 19.52 0.21
CA ASN A 65 -4.11 20.02 -0.09
C ASN A 65 -3.20 18.90 -0.65
N PRO A 66 -3.47 18.41 -1.89
CA PRO A 66 -2.69 17.32 -2.48
C PRO A 66 -1.23 17.70 -2.75
N ALA A 67 -0.91 18.99 -2.94
CA ALA A 67 0.47 19.46 -3.11
C ALA A 67 1.32 19.27 -1.84
N GLY A 68 0.68 19.20 -0.66
CA GLY A 68 1.34 19.00 0.62
C GLY A 68 1.64 17.54 0.99
N TYR A 69 1.42 16.57 0.07
CA TYR A 69 1.49 15.15 0.39
C TYR A 69 2.84 14.72 1.01
N ALA A 70 3.95 15.23 0.50
CA ALA A 70 5.29 14.84 0.96
C ALA A 70 5.48 15.09 2.47
N GLY A 71 4.92 16.18 3.00
CA GLY A 71 4.99 16.52 4.42
C GLY A 71 4.16 15.61 5.33
N GLN A 72 3.22 14.84 4.76
CA GLN A 72 2.33 13.94 5.52
C GLN A 72 2.79 12.49 5.51
N LEU A 73 3.75 12.12 4.64
CA LEU A 73 4.16 10.72 4.44
C LEU A 73 4.69 10.08 5.74
N GLY A 74 5.56 10.79 6.47
CA GLY A 74 6.10 10.28 7.74
C GLY A 74 5.00 10.01 8.78
N ARG A 75 3.99 10.89 8.85
CA ARG A 75 2.84 10.72 9.75
C ARG A 75 1.99 9.53 9.33
N ALA A 76 1.67 9.40 8.03
CA ALA A 76 0.94 8.27 7.49
C ALA A 76 1.63 6.93 7.79
N ARG A 77 2.96 6.85 7.64
CA ARG A 77 3.74 5.64 7.94
C ARG A 77 3.70 5.25 9.41
N MET A 78 3.73 6.21 10.32
CA MET A 78 3.63 5.93 11.75
C MET A 78 2.21 5.53 12.16
N THR A 79 1.18 6.07 11.51
CA THR A 79 -0.21 5.64 11.71
C THR A 79 -0.45 4.24 11.16
N GLU A 80 0.08 3.92 9.98
CA GLU A 80 0.05 2.58 9.39
C GLU A 80 0.75 1.55 10.30
N ASP A 81 1.91 1.90 10.87
CA ASP A 81 2.63 1.07 11.85
C ASP A 81 1.76 0.71 13.05
N ALA A 82 1.05 1.70 13.63
CA ALA A 82 0.11 1.47 14.72
C ALA A 82 -1.08 0.59 14.28
N LEU A 83 -1.63 0.83 13.08
CA LEU A 83 -2.70 0.01 12.52
C LEU A 83 -2.26 -1.44 12.29
N MET A 84 -1.04 -1.68 11.81
CA MET A 84 -0.51 -3.03 11.58
C MET A 84 -0.30 -3.78 12.90
N ASP A 85 0.19 -3.11 13.94
CA ASP A 85 0.33 -3.69 15.27
C ASP A 85 -1.04 -4.00 15.90
N TRP A 86 -2.02 -3.10 15.76
CA TRP A 86 -3.41 -3.36 16.16
C TRP A 86 -3.99 -4.59 15.46
N ARG A 87 -3.85 -4.66 14.14
CA ARG A 87 -4.24 -5.83 13.35
C ARG A 87 -3.55 -7.12 13.81
N ALA A 88 -2.27 -7.07 14.15
CA ALA A 88 -1.53 -8.27 14.56
C ALA A 88 -2.04 -8.82 15.90
N ARG A 89 -2.39 -7.94 16.85
CA ARG A 89 -2.87 -8.33 18.18
C ARG A 89 -4.36 -8.66 18.22
N TYR A 90 -5.16 -7.96 17.42
CA TYR A 90 -6.62 -8.03 17.41
C TYR A 90 -7.18 -8.21 15.99
N PRO A 91 -6.83 -9.28 15.26
CA PRO A 91 -7.18 -9.44 13.84
C PRO A 91 -8.68 -9.56 13.56
N SER A 92 -9.49 -9.79 14.59
CA SER A 92 -10.95 -9.89 14.55
C SER A 92 -11.68 -8.60 14.97
N ASP A 93 -10.95 -7.54 15.31
CA ASP A 93 -11.56 -6.29 15.73
C ASP A 93 -12.39 -5.68 14.60
N THR A 94 -13.65 -5.37 14.89
CA THR A 94 -14.61 -4.89 13.90
C THR A 94 -14.28 -3.48 13.37
N TRP A 95 -13.51 -2.68 14.10
CA TRP A 95 -13.13 -1.33 13.65
C TRP A 95 -12.04 -1.37 12.59
N LEU A 96 -11.21 -2.42 12.56
CA LEU A 96 -10.15 -2.59 11.57
C LEU A 96 -10.67 -2.58 10.13
N ALA A 97 -11.89 -3.07 9.88
CA ALA A 97 -12.48 -3.06 8.55
C ALA A 97 -12.56 -1.65 7.97
N LYS A 98 -13.05 -0.68 8.78
CA LYS A 98 -13.13 0.73 8.41
C LYS A 98 -11.74 1.35 8.33
N ASP A 99 -10.95 1.21 9.38
CA ASP A 99 -9.70 1.97 9.51
C ASP A 99 -8.65 1.49 8.50
N ALA A 100 -8.53 0.17 8.24
CA ALA A 100 -7.64 -0.32 7.20
C ALA A 100 -8.10 0.02 5.78
N TYR A 101 -9.42 0.05 5.53
CA TYR A 101 -9.96 0.53 4.25
C TYR A 101 -9.61 2.00 4.02
N LEU A 102 -9.83 2.85 5.02
CA LEU A 102 -9.51 4.27 4.91
C LEU A 102 -8.00 4.53 4.83
N MET A 103 -7.19 3.77 5.57
CA MET A 103 -5.73 3.86 5.47
C MET A 103 -5.24 3.47 4.07
N ALA A 104 -5.79 2.42 3.47
CA ALA A 104 -5.46 2.05 2.09
C ALA A 104 -5.77 3.19 1.10
N ARG A 105 -6.87 3.91 1.32
CA ARG A 105 -7.19 5.08 0.50
C ARG A 105 -6.25 6.26 0.74
N VAL A 106 -5.84 6.48 1.99
CA VAL A 106 -4.81 7.48 2.33
C VAL A 106 -3.50 7.15 1.63
N ASP A 107 -3.05 5.88 1.68
CA ASP A 107 -1.83 5.44 1.01
C ASP A 107 -1.89 5.64 -0.51
N ALA A 108 -3.03 5.36 -1.13
CA ALA A 108 -3.20 5.56 -2.57
C ALA A 108 -3.27 7.05 -2.99
N MET A 109 -3.27 8.00 -2.05
CA MET A 109 -3.14 9.44 -2.35
C MET A 109 -1.69 9.91 -2.40
N PHE A 110 -0.71 9.06 -2.04
CA PHE A 110 0.70 9.36 -2.18
C PHE A 110 1.24 8.90 -3.54
N TYR A 111 1.98 9.78 -4.22
CA TYR A 111 2.45 9.60 -5.60
C TYR A 111 3.72 8.75 -5.73
N ASP A 112 3.82 7.64 -5.01
CA ASP A 112 4.97 6.73 -5.05
C ASP A 112 4.55 5.25 -5.08
N HIS A 113 5.42 4.42 -5.67
CA HIS A 113 5.13 3.00 -5.87
C HIS A 113 4.95 2.24 -4.55
N GLU A 114 5.69 2.61 -3.49
CA GLU A 114 5.61 1.93 -2.20
C GLU A 114 4.23 2.15 -1.55
N SER A 115 3.75 3.39 -1.53
CA SER A 115 2.42 3.73 -1.02
C SER A 115 1.32 3.01 -1.78
N HIS A 116 1.40 2.94 -3.12
CA HIS A 116 0.43 2.19 -3.92
C HIS A 116 0.44 0.69 -3.60
N SER A 117 1.63 0.10 -3.40
CA SER A 117 1.74 -1.31 -2.99
C SER A 117 1.11 -1.56 -1.61
N ARG A 118 1.28 -0.63 -0.67
CA ARG A 118 0.69 -0.70 0.68
C ARG A 118 -0.83 -0.58 0.63
N ALA A 119 -1.34 0.38 -0.13
CA ALA A 119 -2.77 0.52 -0.41
C ALA A 119 -3.36 -0.78 -0.96
N TRP A 120 -2.72 -1.39 -1.96
CA TRP A 120 -3.15 -2.66 -2.53
C TRP A 120 -3.18 -3.79 -1.52
N SER A 121 -2.14 -3.92 -0.71
CA SER A 121 -2.04 -4.92 0.35
C SER A 121 -3.18 -4.77 1.37
N LEU A 122 -3.41 -3.55 1.87
CA LEU A 122 -4.47 -3.29 2.83
C LEU A 122 -5.85 -3.52 2.24
N MET A 123 -6.11 -3.04 1.03
CA MET A 123 -7.40 -3.21 0.37
C MET A 123 -7.73 -4.68 0.14
N THR A 124 -6.74 -5.46 -0.34
CA THR A 124 -6.87 -6.91 -0.50
C THR A 124 -7.15 -7.60 0.83
N TRP A 125 -6.43 -7.22 1.89
CA TRP A 125 -6.66 -7.78 3.21
C TRP A 125 -8.07 -7.48 3.74
N VAL A 126 -8.55 -6.25 3.59
CA VAL A 126 -9.92 -5.87 4.01
C VAL A 126 -10.98 -6.66 3.23
N ALA A 127 -10.81 -6.79 1.91
CA ALA A 127 -11.71 -7.55 1.05
C ALA A 127 -11.80 -9.04 1.46
N GLN A 128 -10.68 -9.62 1.90
CA GLN A 128 -10.60 -11.02 2.33
C GLN A 128 -11.07 -11.24 3.76
N ARG A 129 -10.68 -10.36 4.70
CA ARG A 129 -10.89 -10.56 6.14
C ARG A 129 -12.26 -10.11 6.62
N PHE A 130 -12.85 -9.08 5.99
CA PHE A 130 -14.13 -8.50 6.39
C PHE A 130 -15.18 -8.49 5.28
N PRO A 131 -15.38 -9.61 4.54
CA PRO A 131 -16.18 -9.64 3.32
C PRO A 131 -17.66 -9.29 3.55
N HIS A 132 -18.14 -9.38 4.78
CA HIS A 132 -19.53 -9.09 5.17
C HIS A 132 -19.75 -7.68 5.72
N THR A 133 -18.70 -6.84 5.74
CA THR A 133 -18.83 -5.43 6.10
C THR A 133 -18.98 -4.57 4.85
N PRO A 134 -19.58 -3.36 4.94
CA PRO A 134 -19.60 -2.42 3.82
C PRO A 134 -18.19 -2.12 3.27
N PHE A 135 -17.20 -2.03 4.16
CA PHE A 135 -15.80 -1.77 3.78
C PHE A 135 -15.16 -2.93 3.03
N GLY A 136 -15.40 -4.17 3.44
CA GLY A 136 -14.95 -5.35 2.70
C GLY A 136 -15.62 -5.51 1.35
N ALA A 137 -16.92 -5.19 1.25
CA ALA A 137 -17.63 -5.19 -0.03
C ALA A 137 -17.06 -4.14 -1.00
N ASN A 138 -16.83 -2.91 -0.52
CA ASN A 138 -16.21 -1.84 -1.30
C ASN A 138 -14.78 -2.21 -1.71
N ALA A 139 -13.96 -2.69 -0.77
CA ALA A 139 -12.59 -3.12 -1.03
C ALA A 139 -12.53 -4.23 -2.09
N LYS A 140 -13.43 -5.22 -2.02
CA LYS A 140 -13.56 -6.27 -3.02
C LYS A 140 -13.94 -5.70 -4.38
N GLY A 141 -14.80 -4.69 -4.42
CA GLY A 141 -15.12 -3.92 -5.62
C GLY A 141 -13.89 -3.25 -6.22
N GLU A 142 -13.14 -2.49 -5.42
CA GLU A 142 -11.95 -1.76 -5.87
C GLU A 142 -10.84 -2.70 -6.39
N VAL A 143 -10.55 -3.78 -5.65
CA VAL A 143 -9.57 -4.80 -6.07
C VAL A 143 -9.98 -5.46 -7.39
N ARG A 144 -11.28 -5.73 -7.60
CA ARG A 144 -11.77 -6.32 -8.87
C ARG A 144 -11.60 -5.39 -10.07
N HIS A 145 -11.71 -4.08 -9.88
CA HIS A 145 -11.54 -3.11 -10.96
C HIS A 145 -10.07 -2.73 -11.21
N GLY A 146 -9.14 -3.14 -10.34
CA GLY A 146 -7.72 -2.81 -10.46
C GLY A 146 -7.39 -1.36 -10.10
N HIS A 147 -8.31 -0.64 -9.46
CA HIS A 147 -8.16 0.77 -9.10
C HIS A 147 -8.62 0.98 -7.65
N ILE A 148 -7.72 1.50 -6.81
CA ILE A 148 -8.00 1.71 -5.38
C ILE A 148 -8.30 3.19 -5.05
N VAL A 149 -7.79 4.16 -5.81
CA VAL A 149 -8.12 5.61 -5.72
C VAL A 149 -7.86 6.25 -7.09
N PRO A 150 -8.49 7.40 -7.45
CA PRO A 150 -8.21 8.06 -8.72
C PRO A 150 -6.71 8.34 -8.84
N LEU A 151 -6.16 8.08 -10.03
CA LEU A 151 -4.88 8.66 -10.44
C LEU A 151 -5.05 10.18 -10.40
N TYR A 152 -4.86 10.80 -9.25
CA TYR A 152 -4.61 12.23 -9.23
C TYR A 152 -3.42 12.44 -10.14
N ALA A 153 -3.54 13.37 -11.09
CA ALA A 153 -2.41 13.72 -11.95
C ALA A 153 -1.26 14.07 -11.01
N MET A 154 -0.13 13.38 -11.15
CA MET A 154 1.06 13.70 -10.35
C MET A 154 1.29 15.21 -10.47
N PRO A 155 1.43 15.96 -9.37
CA PRO A 155 1.85 17.34 -9.48
C PRO A 155 3.14 17.36 -10.30
N ALA A 156 3.21 18.26 -11.28
CA ALA A 156 4.42 18.41 -12.09
C ALA A 156 5.61 18.49 -11.13
N THR A 157 6.63 17.67 -11.37
CA THR A 157 7.86 17.71 -10.58
C THR A 157 8.30 19.17 -10.44
N PRO A 158 8.61 19.66 -9.22
CA PRO A 158 9.16 21.00 -9.08
C PRO A 158 10.39 21.12 -10.00
N PRO A 159 10.60 22.27 -10.65
CA PRO A 159 11.71 22.43 -11.57
C PRO A 159 13.00 22.04 -10.86
N THR A 160 13.84 21.25 -11.54
CA THR A 160 15.19 20.92 -11.08
C THR A 160 15.85 22.22 -10.60
N PRO A 161 16.35 22.29 -9.35
CA PRO A 161 17.02 23.49 -8.89
C PRO A 161 18.16 23.79 -9.86
N THR A 162 18.17 25.00 -10.43
CA THR A 162 19.28 25.49 -11.25
C THR A 162 20.56 25.26 -10.46
N PRO A 163 21.60 24.61 -11.02
CA PRO A 163 22.84 24.38 -10.30
C PRO A 163 23.37 25.73 -9.80
N THR A 164 23.60 25.83 -8.50
CA THR A 164 24.28 26.99 -7.89
C THR A 164 25.59 27.20 -8.65
N PRO A 165 25.86 28.39 -9.21
CA PRO A 165 27.12 28.64 -9.88
C PRO A 165 28.26 28.36 -8.90
N THR A 166 29.18 27.48 -9.29
CA THR A 166 30.42 27.22 -8.55
C THR A 166 31.14 28.54 -8.35
N GLN A 167 31.34 28.95 -7.10
CA GLN A 167 32.14 30.13 -6.80
C GLN A 167 33.56 29.88 -7.33
N THR A 168 34.00 30.72 -8.28
CA THR A 168 35.38 30.75 -8.74
C THR A 168 36.28 30.99 -7.52
N PRO A 169 37.28 30.14 -7.25
CA PRO A 169 38.20 30.38 -6.15
C PRO A 169 38.95 31.70 -6.38
N THR A 170 38.84 32.62 -5.43
CA THR A 170 39.64 33.84 -5.39
C THR A 170 41.13 33.47 -5.36
N PRO A 171 41.97 33.99 -6.27
CA PRO A 171 43.40 33.73 -6.22
C PRO A 171 43.98 34.27 -4.90
N ALA A 172 44.67 33.40 -4.16
CA ALA A 172 45.41 33.76 -2.97
C ALA A 172 46.53 34.74 -3.35
N ALA A 173 46.63 35.86 -2.63
CA ALA A 173 47.70 36.82 -2.81
C ALA A 173 49.05 36.14 -2.50
N SER A 174 49.98 36.22 -3.45
CA SER A 174 51.36 35.75 -3.31
C SER A 174 52.10 36.61 -2.29
N PRO A 175 52.81 36.04 -1.31
CA PRO A 175 53.66 36.83 -0.42
C PRO A 175 54.83 37.44 -1.21
N ALA A 176 55.10 38.72 -0.95
CA ALA A 176 56.22 39.46 -1.52
C ALA A 176 57.55 39.06 -0.83
N PRO A 177 58.70 39.17 -1.54
CA PRO A 177 60.01 38.76 -1.05
C PRO A 177 60.56 39.63 0.08
#